data_AF-R6VSL7-F1
#
_entry.id   AF-R6VSL7-F1
#
_cell.length_a   1.000
_cell.length_b   1.000
_cell.length_c   1.000
_cell.angle_alpha   90.00
_cell.angle_beta   90.00
_cell.angle_gamma   90.00
#
_symmetry.space_group_name_H-M   'P 1'
#
loop_
_entity.id
_entity.type
_entity.pdbx_description
1 polymer ?
#
loop_
_entity_poly.entity_id
_entity_poly.type
_entity_poly.pdbx_seq_one_letter_code
_entity_poly.pdbx_strand_id
1 'polypeptide(L)' 'MSKWDKLLTKIYALSKDLRFDELRKVLEGYGYVMSSLKSGSSHYTFRKAGCQPITIPKHEPIKRYM' A
#
# COMPACT_ATOMS: atom_id res chain seq x y z
N MET A 1 6.08 -2.93 14.43
CA MET A 1 5.25 -3.26 13.27
C MET A 1 3.81 -2.87 13.54
N SER A 2 3.29 -1.91 12.77
CA SER A 2 1.88 -1.55 12.85
C SER A 2 1.01 -2.75 12.46
N LYS A 3 -0.27 -2.74 12.84
CA LYS A 3 -1.25 -3.75 12.39
C LYS A 3 -1.28 -3.84 10.85
N TRP A 4 -1.01 -2.72 10.20
CA TRP A 4 -0.85 -2.58 8.75
C TRP A 4 0.42 -3.25 8.21
N ASP A 5 1.59 -3.08 8.83
CA ASP A 5 2.81 -3.80 8.44
C ASP A 5 2.61 -5.32 8.45
N LYS A 6 1.92 -5.82 9.49
CA LYS A 6 1.62 -7.25 9.62
C LYS A 6 0.68 -7.74 8.51
N LEU A 7 -0.30 -6.93 8.13
CA LEU A 7 -1.22 -7.23 7.03
C LEU A 7 -0.49 -7.24 5.69
N LEU A 8 0.28 -6.18 5.39
CA LEU A 8 1.11 -6.09 4.19
C LEU A 8 2.07 -7.28 4.10
N THR A 9 2.75 -7.62 5.18
CA THR A 9 3.68 -8.77 5.23
C THR A 9 2.97 -10.08 4.90
N LYS A 10 1.74 -10.29 5.39
CA LYS A 10 0.94 -11.48 5.06
C LYS A 10 0.51 -11.50 3.60
N ILE A 11 0.08 -10.37 3.06
CA ILE A 11 -0.34 -10.25 1.66
C ILE A 11 0.86 -10.51 0.72
N TYR A 12 2.04 -9.96 1.02
CA TYR A 12 3.27 -10.24 0.28
C TYR A 12 3.76 -11.68 0.43
N ALA A 13 3.55 -12.30 1.59
CA ALA A 13 3.90 -13.70 1.80
C ALA A 13 3.00 -14.65 1.01
N LEU A 14 1.74 -14.29 0.79
CA LEU A 14 0.77 -15.06 0.01
C LEU A 14 0.97 -14.93 -1.50
N SER A 15 1.38 -13.76 -1.97
CA SER A 15 1.66 -13.54 -3.39
C SER A 15 2.88 -12.63 -3.55
N LYS A 16 4.00 -13.22 -4.00
CA LYS A 16 5.24 -12.49 -4.35
C LYS A 16 5.03 -11.53 -5.53
N ASP A 17 4.01 -11.78 -6.33
CA ASP A 17 3.61 -10.98 -7.50
C ASP A 17 2.39 -10.11 -7.21
N LEU A 18 2.10 -9.82 -5.94
CA LEU A 18 1.03 -8.88 -5.62
C LEU A 18 1.41 -7.48 -6.12
N ARG A 19 0.88 -7.15 -7.30
CA ARG A 19 1.10 -5.86 -7.94
C ARG A 19 0.43 -4.77 -7.13
N PHE A 20 1.04 -3.58 -7.17
CA PHE A 20 0.45 -2.37 -6.59
C PHE A 20 -1.00 -2.15 -7.04
N ASP A 21 -1.32 -2.53 -8.28
CA ASP A 21 -2.66 -2.42 -8.86
C ASP A 21 -3.72 -3.25 -8.11
N GLU A 22 -3.40 -4.49 -7.73
CA GLU A 22 -4.33 -5.36 -6.99
C GLU A 22 -4.57 -4.83 -5.57
N LEU A 23 -3.49 -4.40 -4.91
CA LEU A 23 -3.58 -3.80 -3.58
C LEU A 23 -4.39 -2.49 -3.62
N ARG A 24 -4.19 -1.68 -4.66
CA ARG A 24 -4.97 -0.48 -4.93
C ARG A 24 -6.46 -0.80 -5.08
N LYS A 25 -6.83 -1.78 -5.92
CA LYS A 25 -8.23 -2.19 -6.12
C LYS A 25 -8.89 -2.62 -4.81
N VAL A 26 -8.20 -3.41 -4.01
CA VAL A 26 -8.70 -3.81 -2.69
C VAL A 26 -8.95 -2.58 -1.82
N LEU A 27 -7.97 -1.69 -1.71
CA LEU A 27 -8.07 -0.46 -0.89
C LEU A 27 -9.18 0.48 -1.39
N GLU A 28 -9.30 0.68 -2.70
CA GLU A 28 -10.39 1.44 -3.32
C GLU A 28 -11.76 0.79 -3.03
N GLY A 29 -11.87 -0.54 -3.08
CA GLY A 29 -13.07 -1.28 -2.69
C GLY A 29 -13.43 -1.11 -1.20
N TYR A 30 -12.45 -0.97 -0.32
CA TYR A 30 -12.66 -0.62 1.09
C TYR A 30 -13.00 0.87 1.32
N GLY A 31 -13.02 1.69 0.27
CA GLY A 31 -13.31 3.14 0.32
C GLY A 31 -12.09 3.99 0.70
N TYR A 32 -10.87 3.48 0.50
CA TYR A 32 -9.67 4.32 0.58
C TYR A 32 -9.42 5.04 -0.73
N VAL A 33 -9.11 6.33 -0.63
CA VAL A 33 -8.79 7.19 -1.76
C VAL A 33 -7.28 7.33 -1.87
N MET A 34 -6.74 7.04 -3.05
CA MET A 34 -5.33 7.24 -3.35
C MET A 34 -5.03 8.74 -3.46
N SER A 35 -4.09 9.21 -2.64
CA SER A 35 -3.56 10.58 -2.63
C SER A 35 -2.06 10.53 -2.90
N SER A 36 -1.64 10.76 -4.14
CA SER A 36 -0.23 10.86 -4.49
C SER A 36 0.33 12.25 -4.14
N LEU A 37 1.31 12.31 -3.26
CA LEU A 37 2.06 13.54 -2.99
C LEU A 37 3.06 13.78 -4.13
N LYS A 38 2.64 14.55 -5.14
CA LYS A 38 3.45 15.11 -6.25
C LYS A 38 4.15 14.09 -7.16
N SER A 39 4.39 14.50 -8.40
CA SER A 39 4.84 13.70 -9.56
C SER A 39 6.22 13.02 -9.45
N GLY A 40 6.81 12.89 -8.26
CA GLY A 40 8.13 12.29 -8.04
C GLY A 40 8.27 11.44 -6.78
N SER A 41 7.19 11.20 -6.03
CA SER A 41 7.27 10.35 -4.83
C SER A 41 7.10 8.88 -5.19
N SER A 42 8.07 8.05 -4.80
CA SER A 42 8.03 6.59 -4.93
C SER A 42 7.04 5.93 -3.97
N HIS A 43 6.22 6.72 -3.26
CA HIS A 43 5.26 6.26 -2.28
C HIS A 43 3.88 6.81 -2.59
N TYR A 44 2.87 5.96 -2.44
CA TYR A 44 1.46 6.31 -2.55
C TYR A 44 0.81 6.30 -1.17
N THR A 45 0.04 7.34 -0.85
CA THR A 45 -0.69 7.41 0.40
C THR A 45 -2.17 7.19 0.13
N PHE A 46 -2.77 6.18 0.76
CA PHE A 46 -4.19 5.92 0.74
C PHE A 46 -4.83 6.54 1.96
N ARG A 47 -5.86 7.37 1.78
CA ARG A 47 -6.57 8.05 2.87
C ARG A 47 -8.04 7.69 2.82
N LYS A 48 -8.63 7.45 3.99
CA LYS A 48 -10.06 7.27 4.18
C LYS A 48 -10.51 8.17 5.32
N ALA A 49 -11.67 8.81 5.18
CA ALA A 49 -12.19 9.71 6.20
C ALA A 49 -12.32 8.97 7.54
N GLY A 50 -11.76 9.54 8.62
CA GLY A 50 -11.77 8.93 9.95
C GLY A 50 -10.84 7.72 10.13
N CYS A 51 -10.02 7.37 9.13
CA CYS A 51 -9.07 6.27 9.20
C CYS A 51 -7.62 6.77 9.07
N GLN A 52 -6.68 5.99 9.59
CA GLN A 52 -5.26 6.29 9.44
C GLN A 52 -4.83 6.20 7.96
N PRO A 53 -4.00 7.15 7.49
CA PRO A 53 -3.44 7.09 6.14
C PRO A 53 -2.46 5.91 6.01
N ILE A 54 -2.53 5.20 4.89
CA ILE A 54 -1.68 4.05 4.58
C ILE A 54 -0.69 4.44 3.49
N THR A 55 0.60 4.43 3.79
CA THR A 55 1.64 4.74 2.80
C THR A 55 2.27 3.47 2.26
N ILE A 56 2.26 3.29 0.94
CA ILE A 56 2.71 2.09 0.24
C ILE A 56 3.76 2.50 -0.81
N PRO A 57 4.96 1.93 -0.80
CA PRO A 57 5.95 2.18 -1.85
C PRO A 57 5.48 1.62 -3.20
N LYS A 58 5.68 2.39 -4.27
CA LYS A 58 5.47 2.02 -5.68
C LYS A 58 6.59 1.13 -6.22
N HIS A 59 7.79 1.24 -5.65
CA HIS A 59 8.98 0.65 -6.27
C HIS A 59 8.85 -0.87 -6.36
N GLU A 60 8.80 -1.38 -7.58
CA GLU A 60 9.04 -2.80 -7.85
C GLU A 60 10.55 -3.05 -7.91
N PRO A 61 11.05 -4.19 -7.38
CA PRO A 61 10.36 -5.03 -6.39
C PRO A 61 10.17 -4.22 -5.09
N ILE A 62 9.10 -4.50 -4.35
CA ILE A 62 8.95 -4.05 -2.96
C ILE A 62 10.02 -4.77 -2.15
N LYS A 63 11.24 -4.24 -2.23
CA LYS A 63 12.43 -4.84 -1.66
C LYS A 63 12.27 -4.68 -0.16
N ARG A 64 12.17 -5.81 0.51
CA ARG A 64 12.25 -5.96 1.96
C ARG A 64 13.54 -5.31 2.42
N TYR A 65 13.49 -4.07 2.87
CA TYR A 65 14.52 -3.54 3.74
C TYR A 65 14.20 -4.14 5.12
N MET A 66 14.90 -5.23 5.40
CA MET A 66 15.00 -5.82 6.74
C MET A 66 15.57 -4.78 7.71
#